data_AF-A0A518JR36-F1
#
_entry.id   AF-A0A518JR36-F1
#
_cell.length_a   1.000
_cell.length_b   1.000
_cell.length_c   1.000
_cell.angle_alpha   90.00
_cell.angle_beta   90.00
_cell.angle_gamma   90.00
#
_symmetry.space_group_name_H-M   'P 1'
#
loop_
_entity.id
_entity.type
_entity.pdbx_description
1 polymer ?
#
loop_
_entity_poly.entity_id
_entity_poly.type
_entity_poly.pdbx_seq_one_letter_code
_entity_poly.pdbx_strand_id
1 'polypeptide(L)'
;MDNIESELKKIRYHLKLLGEAIDYREHPIEYLVVHLNWSEAQLECAHDIFEEARNAIDDGRGVNWTQFQHKLRDALQIGYQTVKLIVLAFYRNHQWTDVCKQYAEAHECSEFHEITRKE
;
A
#
# COMPACT_ATOMS: atom_id res chain seq x y z
N MET A 1 -18.86 -32.77 -1.29
CA MET A 1 -17.61 -31.97 -1.27
C MET A 1 -17.90 -30.45 -1.15
N ASP A 2 -19.17 -30.04 -0.94
CA ASP A 2 -19.62 -28.63 -0.91
C ASP A 2 -19.45 -27.90 0.43
N ASN A 3 -19.04 -28.58 1.51
CA ASN A 3 -19.06 -27.97 2.85
C ASN A 3 -17.91 -26.97 3.04
N ILE A 4 -16.67 -27.36 2.71
CA ILE A 4 -15.48 -26.52 2.96
C ILE A 4 -15.51 -25.22 2.15
N GLU A 5 -15.88 -25.27 0.87
CA GLU A 5 -15.93 -24.07 0.04
C GLU A 5 -16.99 -23.07 0.53
N SER A 6 -18.15 -23.57 0.95
CA SER A 6 -19.22 -22.77 1.54
C SER A 6 -18.76 -22.09 2.83
N GLU A 7 -18.11 -22.83 3.73
CA GLU A 7 -17.57 -22.27 4.98
C GLU A 7 -16.46 -21.25 4.72
N LEU A 8 -15.57 -21.48 3.75
CA LEU A 8 -14.56 -20.49 3.36
C LEU A 8 -15.17 -19.21 2.78
N LYS A 9 -16.26 -19.31 2.01
CA LYS A 9 -16.99 -18.14 1.51
C LYS A 9 -17.60 -17.33 2.66
N LYS A 10 -18.19 -18.02 3.67
CA LYS A 10 -18.72 -17.36 4.87
C LYS A 10 -17.63 -16.65 5.67
N ILE A 11 -16.50 -17.32 5.90
CA ILE A 11 -15.35 -16.73 6.60
C ILE A 11 -14.84 -15.50 5.85
N ARG A 12 -14.67 -15.59 4.52
CA ARG A 12 -14.24 -14.45 3.70
C ARG A 12 -15.22 -13.29 3.79
N TYR A 13 -16.52 -13.56 3.83
CA TYR A 13 -17.54 -12.53 3.99
C TYR A 13 -17.45 -11.86 5.37
N HIS A 14 -17.31 -12.64 6.46
CA HIS A 14 -17.11 -12.07 7.79
C HIS A 14 -15.83 -11.24 7.89
N LEU A 15 -14.73 -11.68 7.30
CA LEU A 15 -13.48 -10.92 7.26
C LEU A 15 -13.64 -9.59 6.51
N LYS A 16 -14.41 -9.57 5.41
CA LYS A 16 -14.73 -8.32 4.71
C LYS A 16 -15.51 -7.34 5.59
N LEU A 17 -16.54 -7.83 6.29
CA LEU A 17 -17.31 -7.01 7.24
C LEU A 17 -16.44 -6.48 8.39
N LEU A 18 -15.54 -7.31 8.93
CA LEU A 18 -14.59 -6.88 9.94
C LEU A 18 -13.59 -5.85 9.39
N GLY A 19 -13.15 -6.03 8.14
CA GLY A 19 -12.28 -5.10 7.42
C GLY A 19 -12.88 -3.71 7.29
N GLU A 20 -14.20 -3.60 7.11
CA GLU A 20 -14.91 -2.32 7.07
C GLU A 20 -14.89 -1.59 8.42
N ALA A 21 -14.68 -2.30 9.53
CA ALA A 21 -14.58 -1.72 10.87
C ALA A 21 -13.13 -1.33 11.26
N ILE A 22 -12.13 -1.68 10.45
CA ILE A 22 -10.74 -1.28 10.69
C ILE A 22 -10.60 0.21 10.40
N ASP A 23 -10.17 0.98 11.39
CA ASP A 23 -9.83 2.39 11.18
C ASP A 23 -8.55 2.47 10.33
N TYR A 24 -8.69 2.88 9.08
CA TYR A 24 -7.59 3.04 8.13
C TYR A 24 -6.53 4.07 8.58
N ARG A 25 -6.85 4.98 9.50
CA ARG A 25 -5.87 5.93 10.04
C ARG A 25 -5.00 5.30 11.12
N GLU A 26 -5.57 4.41 11.93
CA GLU A 26 -4.87 3.77 13.04
C GLU A 26 -4.20 2.45 12.63
N HIS A 27 -4.82 1.70 11.71
CA HIS A 27 -4.39 0.38 11.24
C HIS A 27 -4.33 0.29 9.70
N PRO A 28 -3.49 1.14 9.06
CA PRO A 28 -3.49 1.28 7.61
C PRO A 28 -3.05 0.04 6.84
N ILE A 29 -2.12 -0.76 7.38
CA ILE A 29 -1.60 -1.96 6.70
C ILE A 29 -2.58 -3.11 6.81
N GLU A 30 -3.16 -3.33 7.99
CA GLU A 30 -4.19 -4.33 8.24
C GLU A 30 -5.42 -4.06 7.35
N TYR A 31 -5.81 -2.79 7.26
CA TYR A 31 -6.86 -2.36 6.34
C TYR A 31 -6.52 -2.73 4.89
N LEU A 32 -5.31 -2.42 4.40
CA LEU A 32 -4.91 -2.77 3.03
C LEU A 32 -4.97 -4.28 2.77
N VAL A 33 -4.42 -5.08 3.68
CA VAL A 33 -4.35 -6.54 3.53
C VAL A 33 -5.75 -7.13 3.40
N VAL A 34 -6.69 -6.69 4.25
CA VAL A 34 -8.08 -7.17 4.19
C VAL A 34 -8.82 -6.61 2.98
N HIS A 35 -8.70 -5.30 2.72
CA HIS A 35 -9.45 -4.61 1.66
C HIS A 35 -9.02 -5.06 0.26
N LEU A 36 -7.71 -5.23 0.05
CA LEU A 36 -7.14 -5.70 -1.23
C LEU A 36 -7.04 -7.22 -1.31
N ASN A 37 -7.42 -7.93 -0.24
CA ASN A 37 -7.30 -9.39 -0.13
C ASN A 37 -5.89 -9.87 -0.49
N TRP A 38 -4.88 -9.21 0.08
CA TRP A 38 -3.48 -9.54 -0.16
C TRP A 38 -3.05 -10.77 0.61
N SER A 39 -2.19 -11.57 -0.02
CA SER A 39 -1.35 -12.54 0.68
C SER A 39 -0.15 -11.86 1.32
N GLU A 40 0.54 -12.59 2.21
CA GLU A 40 1.83 -12.20 2.77
C GLU A 40 2.84 -11.84 1.67
N ALA A 41 2.98 -12.71 0.66
CA ALA A 41 3.89 -12.47 -0.47
C ALA A 41 3.56 -11.20 -1.27
N GLN A 42 2.30 -10.78 -1.35
CA GLN A 42 1.92 -9.52 -2.00
C GLN A 42 2.32 -8.31 -1.15
N LEU A 43 2.17 -8.40 0.18
CA LEU A 43 2.65 -7.37 1.08
C LEU A 43 4.17 -7.26 1.06
N GLU A 44 4.89 -8.39 1.10
CA GLU A 44 6.35 -8.44 0.95
C GLU A 44 6.80 -7.83 -0.38
N CYS A 45 6.13 -8.17 -1.48
CA CYS A 45 6.44 -7.57 -2.79
C CYS A 45 6.27 -6.04 -2.79
N ALA A 46 5.27 -5.50 -2.08
CA ALA A 46 5.15 -4.06 -1.90
C ALA A 46 6.34 -3.50 -1.10
N HIS A 47 6.77 -4.17 -0.02
CA HIS A 47 7.96 -3.77 0.74
C HIS A 47 9.23 -3.78 -0.12
N ASP A 48 9.47 -4.81 -0.92
CA ASP A 48 10.64 -4.94 -1.79
C ASP A 48 10.75 -3.76 -2.77
N ILE A 49 9.62 -3.33 -3.35
CA ILE A 49 9.59 -2.20 -4.29
C ILE A 49 9.91 -0.88 -3.59
N PHE A 50 9.43 -0.68 -2.36
CA PHE A 50 9.76 0.50 -1.56
C PHE A 50 11.22 0.47 -1.09
N GLU A 51 11.75 -0.70 -0.75
CA GLU A 51 13.17 -0.87 -0.41
C GLU A 51 14.08 -0.56 -1.60
N GLU A 52 13.73 -1.01 -2.81
CA GLU A 52 14.49 -0.67 -4.02
C GLU A 52 14.56 0.85 -4.22
N ALA A 53 13.43 1.55 -4.05
CA ALA A 53 13.37 3.00 -4.13
C ALA A 53 14.20 3.67 -3.02
N ARG A 54 14.15 3.14 -1.80
CA ARG A 54 14.96 3.62 -0.67
C ARG A 54 16.45 3.50 -0.97
N ASN A 55 16.89 2.36 -1.47
CA ASN A 55 18.28 2.13 -1.84
C ASN A 55 18.74 3.11 -2.93
N ALA A 56 17.88 3.39 -3.93
CA ALA A 56 18.21 4.37 -4.96
C ALA A 56 18.33 5.82 -4.41
N ILE A 57 17.56 6.17 -3.37
CA ILE A 57 17.69 7.45 -2.66
C ILE A 57 19.01 7.50 -1.89
N ASP A 58 19.29 6.47 -1.09
CA ASP A 58 20.49 6.42 -0.23
C ASP A 58 21.78 6.40 -1.07
N ASP A 59 21.76 5.79 -2.25
CA ASP A 59 22.86 5.79 -3.22
C ASP A 59 23.00 7.11 -4.01
N GLY A 60 22.06 8.05 -3.87
CA GLY A 60 22.03 9.29 -4.65
C GLY A 60 21.75 9.10 -6.16
N ARG A 61 21.23 7.93 -6.56
CA ARG A 61 20.91 7.60 -7.97
C ARG A 61 19.65 8.31 -8.46
N GLY A 62 18.82 8.79 -7.54
CA GLY A 62 17.49 9.32 -7.83
C GLY A 62 16.51 8.20 -8.18
N VAL A 63 15.22 8.41 -7.90
CA VAL A 63 14.18 7.41 -8.15
C VAL A 63 13.38 7.81 -9.38
N ASN A 64 13.19 6.87 -10.30
CA ASN A 64 12.21 7.03 -11.37
C ASN A 64 10.81 6.70 -10.83
N TRP A 65 10.09 7.72 -10.39
CA TRP A 65 8.78 7.56 -9.76
C TRP A 65 7.70 7.00 -10.68
N THR A 66 7.79 7.26 -11.99
CA THR A 66 6.92 6.64 -12.99
C THR A 66 7.16 5.14 -13.05
N GLN A 67 8.42 4.70 -13.07
CA GLN A 67 8.78 3.28 -13.04
C GLN A 67 8.37 2.61 -11.73
N PHE A 68 8.57 3.27 -10.59
CA PHE A 68 8.12 2.81 -9.28
C PHE A 68 6.61 2.55 -9.27
N GLN A 69 5.81 3.48 -9.78
CA GLN A 69 4.36 3.34 -9.87
C GLN A 69 3.95 2.19 -10.80
N HIS A 70 4.62 2.03 -11.95
CA HIS A 70 4.37 0.90 -12.85
C HIS A 70 4.70 -0.44 -12.19
N LYS A 71 5.86 -0.55 -11.52
CA LYS A 71 6.25 -1.76 -10.79
C LYS A 71 5.20 -2.17 -9.75
N LEU A 72 4.73 -1.24 -8.92
CA LEU A 72 3.67 -1.52 -7.95
C LEU A 72 2.38 -2.00 -8.62
N ARG A 73 1.96 -1.32 -9.69
CA ARG A 73 0.72 -1.66 -10.39
C ARG A 73 0.77 -3.03 -11.03
N ASP A 74 1.87 -3.35 -11.70
CA ASP A 74 2.01 -4.58 -12.46
C ASP A 74 2.23 -5.77 -11.51
N ALA A 75 3.06 -5.62 -10.47
CA ALA A 75 3.34 -6.67 -9.51
C ALA A 75 2.12 -7.03 -8.65
N LEU A 76 1.34 -6.03 -8.25
CA LEU A 76 0.18 -6.23 -7.36
C LEU A 76 -1.15 -6.29 -8.11
N GLN A 77 -1.14 -6.11 -9.44
CA GLN A 77 -2.32 -6.05 -10.30
C GLN A 77 -3.35 -5.00 -9.86
N ILE A 78 -2.88 -3.80 -9.50
CA ILE A 78 -3.69 -2.72 -8.93
C ILE A 78 -3.81 -1.49 -9.85
N GLY A 79 -4.83 -0.67 -9.57
CA GLY A 79 -5.03 0.62 -10.22
C GLY A 79 -4.17 1.75 -9.63
N TYR A 80 -4.12 2.88 -10.33
CA TYR A 80 -3.39 4.07 -9.90
C TYR A 80 -3.85 4.62 -8.54
N GLN A 81 -5.17 4.62 -8.28
CA GLN A 81 -5.69 5.10 -7.01
C GLN A 81 -5.24 4.22 -5.83
N THR A 82 -5.13 2.91 -6.06
CA THR A 82 -4.63 1.98 -5.05
C THR A 82 -3.16 2.21 -4.73
N VAL A 83 -2.34 2.65 -5.70
CA VAL A 83 -0.95 3.05 -5.42
C VAL A 83 -0.90 4.19 -4.40
N LYS A 84 -1.74 5.21 -4.57
CA LYS A 84 -1.81 6.31 -3.60
C LYS A 84 -2.20 5.83 -2.21
N LEU A 85 -3.20 4.94 -2.14
CA LEU A 85 -3.65 4.33 -0.89
C LEU A 85 -2.51 3.57 -0.20
N ILE A 86 -1.67 2.86 -0.97
CA ILE A 86 -0.50 2.13 -0.43
C ILE A 86 0.56 3.09 0.11
N VAL A 87 0.88 4.14 -0.65
CA VAL A 87 1.85 5.16 -0.20
C VAL A 87 1.39 5.82 1.10
N LEU A 88 0.10 6.20 1.18
CA LEU A 88 -0.49 6.76 2.39
C LEU A 88 -0.46 5.77 3.56
N ALA A 89 -0.79 4.50 3.29
CA ALA A 89 -0.83 3.48 4.32
C ALA A 89 0.56 3.25 4.94
N PHE A 90 1.60 3.09 4.11
CA PHE A 90 2.96 2.95 4.60
C PHE A 90 3.43 4.20 5.34
N TYR A 91 3.12 5.39 4.84
CA TYR A 91 3.46 6.64 5.51
C TYR A 91 2.85 6.73 6.92
N ARG A 92 1.54 6.45 7.03
CA ARG A 92 0.80 6.44 8.31
C ARG A 92 1.28 5.38 9.26
N ASN A 93 1.73 4.23 8.75
CA ASN A 93 2.35 3.18 9.55
C ASN A 93 3.83 3.47 9.90
N HIS A 94 4.33 4.68 9.60
CA HIS A 94 5.72 5.08 9.81
C HIS A 94 6.75 4.21 9.08
N GLN A 95 6.35 3.56 7.98
CA GLN A 95 7.21 2.76 7.12
C GLN A 95 7.59 3.53 5.86
N TRP A 96 8.83 3.36 5.40
CA TRP A 96 9.33 3.96 4.16
C TRP A 96 9.11 5.48 4.03
N THR A 97 9.11 6.19 5.16
CA THR A 97 8.62 7.57 5.24
C THR A 97 9.31 8.52 4.27
N ASP A 98 10.62 8.37 4.05
CA ASP A 98 11.35 9.20 3.08
C ASP A 98 10.97 8.89 1.63
N VAL A 99 10.73 7.61 1.30
CA VAL A 99 10.24 7.21 -0.03
C VAL A 99 8.84 7.79 -0.26
N CYS A 100 7.95 7.65 0.74
CA CYS A 100 6.60 8.19 0.68
C CYS A 100 6.60 9.72 0.49
N LYS A 101 7.44 10.45 1.23
CA LYS A 101 7.58 11.91 1.11
C LYS A 101 8.04 12.31 -0.28
N GLN A 102 9.14 11.75 -0.78
CA GLN A 102 9.65 12.12 -2.09
C GLN A 102 8.70 11.72 -3.22
N TYR A 103 8.03 10.57 -3.12
CA TYR A 103 7.00 10.19 -4.09
C TYR A 103 5.84 11.19 -4.07
N ALA A 104 5.35 11.55 -2.89
CA ALA A 104 4.26 12.49 -2.70
C ALA A 104 4.60 13.90 -3.21
N GLU A 105 5.82 14.37 -2.99
CA GLU A 105 6.33 15.64 -3.54
C GLU A 105 6.39 15.60 -5.08
N ALA A 106 6.81 14.48 -5.67
CA ALA A 106 6.87 14.32 -7.12
C ALA A 106 5.49 14.16 -7.78
N HIS A 107 4.48 13.70 -7.05
CA HIS A 107 3.12 13.40 -7.53
C HIS A 107 2.06 14.12 -6.70
N GLU A 108 2.29 15.40 -6.36
CA GLU A 108 1.44 16.13 -5.43
C GLU A 108 -0.04 16.10 -5.84
N CYS A 109 -0.89 15.71 -4.90
CA CYS A 109 -2.33 15.76 -5.03
C CYS A 109 -2.98 15.97 -3.65
N SER A 110 -4.30 16.21 -3.65
CA SER A 110 -5.05 16.53 -2.42
C SER A 110 -4.90 15.52 -1.30
N GLU A 111 -4.80 14.24 -1.65
CA GLU A 111 -4.67 13.11 -0.73
C GLU A 111 -3.29 13.08 -0.06
N PHE A 112 -2.25 13.57 -0.74
CA PHE A 112 -0.89 13.63 -0.24
C PHE A 112 -0.58 14.88 0.58
N HIS A 113 -1.55 15.78 0.76
CA HIS A 113 -1.33 16.96 1.61
C HIS A 113 -0.92 16.60 3.04
N GLU A 114 -1.35 15.45 3.58
CA GLU A 114 -0.91 14.98 4.90
C GLU A 114 0.58 14.60 4.96
N ILE A 115 1.19 14.36 3.80
CA ILE A 115 2.62 14.05 3.64
C ILE A 115 3.40 15.33 3.31
N THR A 116 2.91 16.11 2.34
CA THR A 116 3.65 17.23 1.74
C THR A 116 3.49 18.54 2.50
N ARG A 117 2.36 18.75 3.18
CA ARG A 117 2.13 19.95 3.97
C ARG A 117 2.38 19.64 5.43
N LYS A 118 3.55 20.08 5.92
CA LYS A 118 3.80 20.16 7.35
C LYS A 118 2.76 21.11 7.98
N GLU A 119 2.22 20.71 9.13
CA GLU A 119 1.59 21.66 10.06
C GLU A 119 2.59 22.75 10.48
#